data_AF-A0A820HTF7-F1
#
_entry.id   AF-A0A820HTF7-F1
#
_cell.length_a   1.000
_cell.length_b   1.000
_cell.length_c   1.000
_cell.angle_alpha   90.00
_cell.angle_beta   90.00
_cell.angle_gamma   90.00
#
_symmetry.space_group_name_H-M   'P 1'
#
loop_
_entity.id
_entity.type
_entity.pdbx_description
1 polymer ?
#
loop_
_entity_poly.entity_id
_entity_poly.type
_entity_poly.pdbx_seq_one_letter_code
_entity_poly.pdbx_strand_id
1 'polypeptide(L)' 'MQKLLSHQNTRTEELHLYLPKFKMEATFELSDMLQQLEMKDAFSSQKANFAGIISEKNNQNRLYISKVIHKAFIDVNEEG' A
#
# COMPACT_ATOMS: atom_id res chain seq x y z
N MET A 1 2.35 -15.18 9.54
CA MET A 1 3.49 -14.24 9.65
C MET A 1 4.88 -14.90 9.77
N GLN A 2 5.02 -16.23 9.87
CA GLN A 2 6.35 -16.89 9.96
C GLN A 2 7.00 -17.25 8.61
N LYS A 3 6.34 -16.99 7.46
CA LYS A 3 6.80 -17.47 6.14
C LYS A 3 7.52 -16.40 5.29
N LEU A 4 7.66 -15.17 5.77
CA LEU A 4 8.23 -14.04 5.01
C LEU A 4 9.71 -13.73 5.31
N LEU A 5 10.30 -14.36 6.33
CA LEU A 5 11.72 -14.15 6.68
C LEU A 5 12.66 -15.24 6.13
N SER A 6 12.16 -16.20 5.36
CA SER A 6 12.93 -17.39 4.94
C SER A 6 14.04 -17.13 3.90
N HIS A 7 14.32 -15.88 3.54
CA HIS A 7 15.35 -15.50 2.57
C HIS A 7 16.38 -14.49 3.07
N GLN A 8 16.43 -14.21 4.37
CA GLN A 8 17.46 -13.33 4.91
C GLN A 8 18.69 -14.14 5.32
N ASN A 9 19.70 -14.16 4.45
CA ASN A 9 21.06 -14.55 4.80
C ASN A 9 21.71 -13.43 5.64
N THR A 10 21.08 -13.10 6.77
CA THR A 10 21.54 -12.05 7.68
C THR A 10 22.31 -12.71 8.81
N ARG A 11 23.59 -12.31 8.96
CA ARG A 11 24.41 -12.69 10.10
C ARG A 11 24.40 -11.55 11.11
N THR A 12 24.27 -11.90 12.39
CA THR A 12 24.44 -10.93 13.48
C THR A 12 25.92 -10.60 13.61
N GLU A 13 26.28 -9.34 13.43
CA GLU A 13 27.65 -8.85 13.55
C GLU A 13 27.68 -7.48 14.22
N GLU A 14 28.73 -7.21 14.99
CA GLU A 14 29.03 -5.88 15.48
C GLU A 14 29.58 -5.02 14.34
N LEU A 15 29.05 -3.81 14.17
CA LEU A 15 29.45 -2.89 13.13
C LEU A 15 29.42 -1.44 13.61
N HIS A 16 30.33 -0.63 13.08
CA HIS A 16 30.29 0.82 13.26
C HIS A 16 29.30 1.42 12.27
N LEU A 17 28.11 1.81 12.76
CA LEU A 17 27.03 2.39 11.95
C LEU A 17 27.08 3.91 11.99
N TYR A 18 27.03 4.53 10.81
CA TYR A 18 26.78 5.97 10.65
C TYR A 18 25.48 6.14 9.88
N LEU A 19 24.43 6.59 10.56
CA LEU A 19 23.10 6.80 9.98
C LEU A 19 22.70 8.27 10.18
N PRO A 20 22.42 9.03 9.10
CA PRO A 20 22.00 10.42 9.25
C PRO A 20 20.58 10.51 9.81
N LYS A 21 20.30 11.59 10.55
CA LYS A 21 18.93 11.99 10.83
C LYS A 21 18.29 12.50 9.55
N PHE A 22 17.07 12.09 9.27
CA PHE A 22 16.32 12.62 8.14
C PHE A 22 14.82 12.55 8.40
N LYS A 23 14.09 13.41 7.71
CA LYS A 23 12.63 13.37 7.66
C LYS A 23 12.19 13.36 6.21
N MET A 24 11.19 12.56 5.90
CA MET A 24 10.65 12.47 4.55
C MET A 24 9.15 12.26 4.61
N GLU A 25 8.44 12.95 3.72
CA GLU A 25 7.02 12.76 3.45
C GLU A 25 6.85 12.46 1.97
N ALA A 26 6.00 11.48 1.66
CA ALA A 26 5.68 11.12 0.29
C ALA A 26 4.18 10.86 0.15
N THR A 27 3.63 11.28 -0.99
CA THR A 27 2.25 10.96 -1.39
C THR A 27 2.29 10.37 -2.79
N PHE A 28 1.65 9.22 -2.97
CA PHE A 28 1.57 8.49 -4.22
C PHE A 28 0.11 8.30 -4.62
N GLU A 29 -0.22 8.60 -5.87
CA GLU A 29 -1.46 8.11 -6.49
C GLU A 29 -1.16 6.73 -7.11
N LEU A 30 -1.67 5.67 -6.50
CA LEU A 30 -1.37 4.29 -6.90
C LEU A 30 -2.36 3.71 -7.92
N SER A 31 -3.35 4.49 -8.35
CA SER A 31 -4.42 4.03 -9.25
C SER A 31 -3.87 3.37 -10.52
N ASP A 32 -2.89 4.01 -11.18
CA ASP A 32 -2.33 3.51 -12.42
C ASP A 32 -1.45 2.28 -12.20
N MET A 33 -0.63 2.29 -11.13
CA MET A 33 0.23 1.16 -10.78
C MET A 33 -0.60 -0.09 -10.45
N LEU A 34 -1.68 0.06 -9.69
CA LEU A 34 -2.56 -1.06 -9.35
C LEU A 34 -3.27 -1.62 -10.59
N GLN A 35 -3.69 -0.75 -11.52
CA GLN A 35 -4.24 -1.18 -12.81
C GLN A 35 -3.20 -1.91 -13.68
N GLN A 36 -1.93 -1.48 -13.66
CA GLN A 36 -0.82 -2.17 -14.33
C GLN A 36 -0.52 -3.53 -13.70
N LEU A 37 -0.75 -3.69 -12.39
CA LEU A 37 -0.71 -4.97 -11.68
C LEU A 37 -2.00 -5.79 -11.85
N GLU A 38 -2.76 -5.54 -12.92
CA GLU A 38 -3.99 -6.24 -13.32
C GLU A 38 -5.21 -6.04 -12.39
N MET A 39 -5.20 -5.08 -11.45
CA MET A 39 -6.36 -4.70 -10.64
C MET A 39 -7.35 -3.79 -11.40
N LYS A 40 -7.65 -4.08 -12.67
CA LYS A 40 -8.39 -3.16 -13.56
C LYS A 40 -9.87 -3.05 -13.24
N ASP A 41 -10.54 -4.17 -12.97
CA ASP A 41 -12.00 -4.20 -12.79
C ASP A 41 -12.48 -3.36 -11.61
N ALA A 42 -11.67 -3.27 -10.55
CA ALA A 42 -11.95 -2.47 -9.36
C ALA A 42 -12.12 -0.97 -9.66
N PHE A 43 -11.52 -0.45 -10.74
CA PHE A 43 -11.60 0.96 -11.16
C PHE A 43 -12.66 1.21 -12.23
N SER A 44 -13.31 0.16 -12.77
CA SER A 44 -14.33 0.30 -13.81
C SER A 44 -15.73 0.43 -13.20
N SER A 45 -16.45 1.49 -13.53
CA SER A 45 -17.85 1.66 -13.10
C SER A 45 -18.81 0.60 -13.70
N GLN A 46 -18.40 -0.09 -14.77
CA GLN A 46 -19.19 -1.15 -15.41
C GLN A 46 -18.82 -2.56 -14.94
N LYS A 47 -17.58 -2.78 -14.48
CA LYS A 47 -17.07 -4.12 -14.11
C LYS A 47 -16.82 -4.31 -12.62
N ALA A 48 -16.62 -3.23 -11.86
CA ALA A 48 -16.36 -3.33 -10.43
C ALA A 48 -17.48 -4.09 -9.71
N ASN A 49 -17.07 -4.98 -8.81
CA ASN A 49 -17.95 -5.75 -7.96
C ASN A 49 -17.48 -5.63 -6.50
N PHE A 50 -18.18 -4.80 -5.74
CA PHE A 50 -17.97 -4.58 -4.31
C PHE A 50 -19.18 -5.02 -3.47
N ALA A 51 -19.93 -6.04 -3.91
CA ALA A 51 -21.11 -6.56 -3.21
C ALA A 51 -20.82 -7.10 -1.78
N GLY A 52 -19.55 -7.43 -1.48
CA GLY A 52 -19.12 -7.77 -0.12
C GLY A 52 -19.06 -6.58 0.86
N ILE A 53 -19.16 -5.34 0.36
CA ILE A 53 -19.10 -4.10 1.16
C ILE A 53 -20.50 -3.50 1.33
N ILE A 54 -21.32 -3.50 0.27
CA ILE A 54 -22.69 -2.98 0.30
C ILE A 54 -23.70 -4.03 -0.12
N SER A 55 -24.84 -4.07 0.56
CA SER A 55 -25.93 -4.97 0.17
C SER A 55 -26.58 -4.51 -1.13
N GLU A 56 -26.89 -5.46 -2.02
CA GLU A 56 -27.54 -5.22 -3.32
C GLU A 56 -28.93 -4.57 -3.23
N LYS A 57 -29.55 -4.49 -2.04
CA LYS A 57 -30.86 -3.83 -1.87
C LYS A 57 -30.84 -2.33 -2.18
N ASN A 58 -29.67 -1.69 -2.17
CA ASN A 58 -29.49 -0.27 -2.43
C ASN A 58 -29.02 0.03 -3.86
N ASN A 59 -29.35 -0.84 -4.83
CA ASN A 59 -28.95 -0.97 -6.25
C ASN A 59 -28.97 0.29 -7.15
N GLN A 60 -28.95 1.51 -6.60
CA GLN A 60 -28.92 2.74 -7.39
C GLN A 60 -27.51 3.21 -7.73
N ASN A 61 -26.46 2.81 -6.99
CA ASN A 61 -25.08 3.19 -7.29
C ASN A 61 -24.11 2.00 -7.20
N ARG A 62 -23.58 1.55 -8.34
CA ARG A 62 -22.47 0.60 -8.39
C ARG A 62 -21.22 1.29 -7.84
N LEU A 63 -20.58 0.69 -6.83
CA LEU A 63 -19.30 1.18 -6.31
C LEU A 63 -18.16 0.78 -7.25
N TYR A 64 -17.19 1.69 -7.38
CA TYR A 64 -15.91 1.46 -8.02
C TYR A 64 -14.86 2.36 -7.35
N ILE A 65 -13.59 2.02 -7.50
CA ILE A 65 -12.48 2.83 -7.00
C ILE A 65 -12.26 3.99 -7.97
N SER A 66 -12.39 5.22 -7.48
CA SER A 66 -12.04 6.41 -8.26
C SER A 66 -10.54 6.70 -8.21
N LYS A 67 -9.94 6.66 -7.01
CA LYS A 67 -8.52 6.89 -6.77
C LYS A 67 -8.00 6.09 -5.58
N VAL A 68 -6.71 5.76 -5.60
CA VAL A 68 -5.97 5.23 -4.46
C VAL A 68 -4.83 6.18 -4.12
N ILE A 69 -4.89 6.79 -2.94
CA ILE A 69 -3.86 7.71 -2.46
C ILE A 69 -3.12 7.07 -1.28
N HIS A 70 -1.81 6.91 -1.41
CA HIS A 70 -0.93 6.38 -0.35
C HIS A 70 -0.02 7.49 0.16
N LYS A 71 -0.17 7.86 1.42
CA LYS A 71 0.64 8.88 2.09
C LYS A 71 1.50 8.21 3.17
N ALA A 72 2.79 8.53 3.16
CA ALA A 72 3.78 7.99 4.08
C ALA A 72 4.67 9.09 4.65
N PHE A 73 5.13 8.89 5.88
CA PHE A 73 6.05 9.78 6.57
C PHE A 73 7.06 8.93 7.36
N ILE A 74 8.30 9.41 7.41
CA ILE A 74 9.37 8.83 8.23
C ILE A 74 10.17 9.94 8.89
N ASP A 75 10.55 9.70 10.15
CA ASP A 75 11.43 10.54 10.95
C ASP A 75 12.47 9.62 11.59
N VAL A 76 13.71 9.73 11.15
CA VAL A 76 14.83 8.94 11.70
C VAL A 76 15.63 9.85 12.62
N ASN A 77 15.66 9.48 13.88
CA ASN A 77 16.38 10.14 14.95
C ASN A 77 16.88 9.09 15.97
N GLU A 78 17.53 9.54 17.05
CA GLU A 78 18.12 8.66 18.07
C GLU A 78 17.11 8.00 19.03
N GLU A 79 15.91 8.57 19.17
CA GLU A 79 14.84 8.01 20.02
C GLU A 79 14.07 6.89 19.29
N GLY A 80 14.10 6.91 17.97
CA GLY A 80 13.37 6.01 17.09
C GLY A 80 12.28 6.68 16.25
#